data_AF-A0ABD1WHQ8-F1
#
_entry.id   AF-A0ABD1WHQ8-F1
#
_cell.length_a   1.000
_cell.length_b   1.000
_cell.length_c   1.000
_cell.angle_alpha   90.00
_cell.angle_beta   90.00
_cell.angle_gamma   90.00
#
_symmetry.space_group_name_H-M   'P 1'
#
loop_
_entity.id
_entity.type
_entity.pdbx_description
1 polymer ?
#
loop_
_entity_poly.entity_id
_entity_poly.type
_entity_poly.pdbx_seq_one_letter_code
_entity_poly.pdbx_strand_id
1 'polypeptide(L)'
;MENSSVNSQMLDARICHCGKLYVTRTSWTENNPGRRFRGCRFYGRLDACDYFSWMDPPPHPRYKSVINGLLRMTNNNERSSIVGPLLLNTEAFDWPMPGVGMKWNSGGGMVPDEADDLWLAYNLIAAGDTVLAITVRKVLREVASGGRDAERLKLKLEIKVEAVEYDKEGSVLRIRGKNILENEHVKIGAFHTLEIEQHRPFVLRKEFWDSLALEVLHQASDPTASADLAVVLMQEGLANILLVGKSVTTTRSRIETSIPRKHGPGIAGYDKALNKFFDNVLQAFLKHIDFKVVRCAVIASPGFTKDQFHRHLMLEAERKQLRPIIENKSRIILVHTTSGYKHSLREVLDAPNVMNMIKDTKAAKEVRALEDFFTMLSNDPDRACYGPKHVEVAHERMAIQTLLITDELFRSSDVATRKKYVNLVDSVKDSGGTAHIFSSMHVSGEQLAQLTGIAAILRFPLPDLEDIEMEWSGFDCRLLHLAFSGGDAAENEWWRRMSCGDGGGDGGGWLGCYKCGFLGGSGGRTIEFMI
;
A
#
# COMPACT_ATOMS: atom_id res chain seq x y z
N MET A 1 47.50 48.74 -2.03
CA MET A 1 48.11 47.53 -2.60
C MET A 1 47.87 46.42 -1.61
N GLU A 2 46.97 45.49 -1.95
CA GLU A 2 47.01 44.07 -1.59
C GLU A 2 45.67 43.45 -2.05
N ASN A 3 45.72 42.84 -3.23
CA ASN A 3 44.66 42.03 -3.81
C ASN A 3 44.69 40.65 -3.15
N SER A 4 43.71 40.35 -2.29
CA SER A 4 43.50 38.99 -1.77
C SER A 4 42.41 38.27 -2.57
N SER A 5 42.92 37.41 -3.47
CA SER A 5 42.40 36.08 -3.81
C SER A 5 40.89 35.89 -3.98
N VAL A 6 40.53 35.76 -5.26
CA VAL A 6 39.38 35.01 -5.80
C VAL A 6 39.13 33.73 -4.99
N ASN A 7 38.08 33.69 -4.17
CA ASN A 7 37.54 32.45 -3.63
C ASN A 7 36.40 31.99 -4.55
N SER A 8 36.81 31.38 -5.66
CA SER A 8 35.95 30.48 -6.42
C SER A 8 35.61 29.33 -5.46
N GLN A 9 34.38 29.30 -4.95
CA GLN A 9 33.83 28.07 -4.39
C GLN A 9 33.74 27.07 -5.53
N MET A 10 34.81 26.28 -5.63
CA MET A 10 35.04 25.24 -6.61
C MET A 10 33.83 24.30 -6.63
N LEU A 11 33.24 24.16 -7.82
CA LEU A 11 32.63 22.91 -8.27
C LEU A 11 33.53 21.76 -7.82
N ASP A 12 33.05 20.97 -6.86
CA ASP A 12 33.75 19.81 -6.32
C ASP A 12 34.03 18.85 -7.50
N ALA A 13 35.26 18.91 -7.98
CA ALA A 13 35.59 18.51 -9.33
C ALA A 13 35.49 16.99 -9.43
N ARG A 14 34.69 16.50 -10.38
CA ARG A 14 34.45 15.07 -10.62
C ARG A 14 35.70 14.34 -11.20
N ILE A 15 36.89 14.50 -10.63
CA ILE A 15 38.17 14.16 -11.28
C ILE A 15 38.84 12.92 -10.63
N CYS A 16 39.36 11.99 -11.44
CA CYS A 16 40.20 10.83 -11.05
C CYS A 16 41.64 11.28 -10.68
N HIS A 17 42.49 10.37 -10.19
CA HIS A 17 43.94 10.62 -10.05
C HIS A 17 44.64 11.03 -11.36
N CYS A 18 44.03 10.70 -12.51
CA CYS A 18 44.51 11.01 -13.85
C CYS A 18 44.08 12.36 -14.43
N GLY A 19 43.43 13.24 -13.65
CA GLY A 19 42.97 14.54 -14.15
C GLY A 19 41.73 14.49 -15.08
N LYS A 20 41.18 13.30 -15.35
CA LYS A 20 39.97 13.07 -16.16
C LYS A 20 38.73 12.88 -15.28
N LEU A 21 37.54 12.98 -15.85
CA LEU A 21 36.32 12.78 -15.08
C LEU A 21 36.13 11.32 -14.63
N TYR A 22 35.77 11.08 -13.36
CA TYR A 22 35.31 9.77 -12.91
C TYR A 22 33.88 9.51 -13.40
N VAL A 23 33.53 8.24 -13.54
CA VAL A 23 32.18 7.77 -13.89
C VAL A 23 31.64 6.93 -12.74
N THR A 24 30.34 7.05 -12.48
CA THR A 24 29.64 6.16 -11.55
C THR A 24 29.32 4.86 -12.28
N ARG A 25 29.68 3.73 -11.68
CA ARG A 25 29.40 2.38 -12.19
C ARG A 25 28.80 1.53 -11.07
N THR A 26 28.07 0.50 -11.46
CA THR A 26 27.50 -0.48 -10.53
C THR A 26 28.33 -1.76 -10.60
N SER A 27 28.78 -2.26 -9.45
CA SER A 27 29.44 -3.56 -9.34
C SER A 27 28.39 -4.66 -9.34
N TRP A 28 28.64 -5.71 -10.11
CA TRP A 28 27.84 -6.94 -10.12
C TRP A 28 28.68 -8.15 -9.71
N THR A 29 29.79 -7.89 -9.00
CA THR A 29 30.65 -8.95 -8.45
C THR A 29 29.92 -9.69 -7.34
N GLU A 30 30.25 -10.97 -7.11
CA GLU A 30 29.60 -11.77 -6.07
C GLU A 30 29.66 -11.10 -4.70
N ASN A 31 30.75 -10.39 -4.38
CA ASN A 31 30.93 -9.75 -3.09
C ASN A 31 30.22 -8.39 -2.95
N ASN A 32 29.91 -7.72 -4.06
CA ASN A 32 29.30 -6.38 -4.05
C ASN A 32 28.25 -6.24 -5.16
N PRO A 33 27.23 -7.11 -5.25
CA PRO A 33 26.23 -7.02 -6.31
C PRO A 33 25.38 -5.76 -6.14
N GLY A 34 25.04 -5.07 -7.22
CA GLY A 34 24.24 -3.84 -7.22
C GLY A 34 24.89 -2.62 -6.55
N ARG A 35 26.13 -2.72 -6.06
CA ARG A 35 26.79 -1.65 -5.28
C ARG A 35 27.46 -0.63 -6.19
N ARG A 36 27.17 0.67 -6.02
CA ARG A 36 27.77 1.72 -6.88
C ARG A 36 29.14 2.18 -6.40
N PHE A 37 30.03 2.44 -7.34
CA PHE A 37 31.35 3.01 -7.13
C PHE A 37 31.67 4.09 -8.17
N ARG A 38 32.55 5.02 -7.79
CA ARG A 38 33.20 5.97 -8.69
C ARG A 38 34.47 5.32 -9.21
N GLY A 39 34.59 5.18 -10.52
CA GLY A 39 35.77 4.65 -11.18
C GLY A 39 36.29 5.62 -12.23
N CYS A 40 37.58 5.56 -12.55
CA CYS A 40 38.08 6.25 -13.75
C CYS A 40 37.27 5.83 -15.00
N ARG A 41 37.05 6.74 -15.96
CA ARG A 41 36.41 6.41 -17.25
C ARG A 41 37.06 5.22 -17.96
N PHE A 42 38.37 5.04 -17.81
CA PHE A 42 39.13 3.94 -18.43
C PHE A 42 39.43 2.78 -17.47
N TYR A 43 38.89 2.80 -16.24
CA TYR A 43 39.12 1.79 -15.20
C TYR A 43 38.98 0.36 -15.74
N GLY A 44 40.03 -0.46 -15.55
CA GLY A 44 40.12 -1.85 -16.01
C GLY A 44 40.97 -2.11 -17.27
N ARG A 45 41.55 -1.08 -17.90
CA ARG A 45 42.54 -1.25 -18.99
C ARG A 45 43.97 -1.25 -18.44
N LEU A 46 44.89 -1.93 -19.14
CA LEU A 46 46.30 -2.09 -18.75
C LEU A 46 47.02 -0.75 -18.47
N ASP A 47 46.65 0.33 -19.17
CA ASP A 47 47.23 1.68 -19.03
C ASP A 47 46.28 2.71 -18.38
N ALA A 48 45.26 2.26 -17.64
CA ALA A 48 44.27 3.14 -17.05
C ALA A 48 44.53 3.47 -15.59
N CYS A 49 44.07 4.65 -15.19
CA CYS A 49 44.02 5.05 -13.80
C CYS A 49 43.11 4.14 -12.97
N ASP A 50 43.63 3.76 -11.82
CA ASP A 50 43.06 2.87 -10.81
C ASP A 50 42.15 3.57 -9.81
N TYR A 51 41.82 4.86 -10.04
CA TYR A 51 40.91 5.60 -9.16
C TYR A 51 39.59 4.84 -8.97
N PHE A 52 39.32 4.51 -7.71
CA PHE A 52 38.19 3.72 -7.27
C PHE A 52 37.72 4.17 -5.89
N SER A 53 36.41 4.40 -5.74
CA SER A 53 35.80 4.70 -4.44
C SER A 53 34.35 4.20 -4.38
N TRP A 54 33.99 3.47 -3.33
CA TRP A 54 32.62 3.03 -3.12
C TRP A 54 31.70 4.20 -2.75
N MET A 55 30.53 4.29 -3.38
CA MET A 55 29.51 5.28 -3.00
C MET A 55 28.52 4.72 -1.98
N ASP A 56 28.08 3.48 -2.20
CA ASP A 56 27.11 2.83 -1.32
C ASP A 56 27.84 2.01 -0.24
N PRO A 57 27.26 1.81 0.97
CA PRO A 57 27.82 0.92 1.98
C PRO A 57 27.86 -0.54 1.50
N PRO A 58 28.68 -1.42 2.11
CA PRO A 58 28.74 -2.83 1.74
C PRO A 58 27.36 -3.51 1.84
N PRO A 59 26.97 -4.35 0.87
CA PRO A 59 25.68 -5.00 0.89
C PRO A 59 25.58 -6.02 2.02
N HIS A 60 24.40 -6.10 2.63
CA HIS A 60 24.09 -7.08 3.67
C HIS A 60 24.23 -8.53 3.12
N PRO A 61 24.70 -9.51 3.91
CA PRO A 61 24.89 -10.89 3.43
C PRO A 61 23.64 -11.53 2.80
N ARG A 62 22.46 -11.21 3.32
CA ARG A 62 21.17 -11.68 2.76
C ARG A 62 20.89 -11.07 1.39
N TYR A 63 21.09 -9.77 1.20
CA TYR A 63 20.96 -9.09 -0.10
C TYR A 63 21.93 -9.68 -1.13
N LYS A 64 23.19 -9.89 -0.73
CA LYS A 64 24.21 -10.57 -1.54
C LYS A 64 23.75 -11.95 -2.00
N SER A 65 23.15 -12.75 -1.11
CA SER A 65 22.65 -14.08 -1.45
C SER A 65 21.48 -14.06 -2.45
N VAL A 66 20.56 -13.10 -2.32
CA VAL A 66 19.37 -12.98 -3.19
C VAL A 66 19.76 -12.49 -4.58
N ILE A 67 20.52 -11.40 -4.68
CA ILE A 67 20.89 -10.82 -5.99
C ILE A 67 21.81 -11.76 -6.77
N ASN A 68 22.79 -12.39 -6.10
CA ASN A 68 23.60 -13.41 -6.77
C ASN A 68 22.76 -14.62 -7.21
N GLY A 69 21.70 -14.96 -6.47
CA GLY A 69 20.72 -15.97 -6.87
C GLY A 69 19.96 -15.59 -8.14
N LEU A 70 19.53 -14.33 -8.26
CA LEU A 70 18.82 -13.81 -9.42
C LEU A 70 19.73 -13.71 -10.66
N LEU A 71 20.96 -13.20 -10.51
CA LEU A 71 21.94 -13.14 -11.60
C LEU A 71 22.25 -14.54 -12.17
N ARG A 72 22.24 -15.57 -11.32
CA ARG A 72 22.41 -16.97 -11.74
C ARG A 72 21.20 -17.54 -12.49
N MET A 73 20.00 -16.98 -12.31
CA MET A 73 18.80 -17.40 -13.03
C MET A 73 18.73 -16.80 -14.44
N THR A 74 19.16 -15.55 -14.62
CA THR A 74 19.17 -14.89 -15.94
C THR A 74 20.07 -15.62 -16.94
N ASN A 75 21.25 -16.10 -16.49
CA ASN A 75 22.19 -16.85 -17.33
C ASN A 75 21.71 -18.26 -17.71
N ASN A 76 20.65 -18.79 -17.08
CA ASN A 76 20.12 -20.13 -17.41
C ASN A 76 19.07 -20.12 -18.54
N ASN A 77 18.55 -18.95 -18.93
CA ASN A 77 17.46 -18.83 -19.92
C ASN A 77 17.92 -18.74 -21.39
N GLU A 78 19.22 -18.63 -21.67
CA GLU A 78 19.73 -18.43 -23.05
C GLU A 78 20.11 -19.74 -23.79
N ARG A 79 19.68 -20.91 -23.29
CA ARG A 79 20.07 -22.23 -23.86
C ARG A 79 18.99 -22.97 -24.64
N SER A 80 18.13 -22.26 -25.37
CA SER A 80 17.24 -22.89 -26.35
C SER A 80 17.16 -22.10 -27.66
N SER A 81 17.87 -22.65 -28.65
CA SER A 81 17.69 -22.57 -30.12
C SER A 81 18.80 -21.86 -30.92
N ILE A 82 19.40 -22.66 -31.82
CA ILE A 82 20.42 -22.32 -32.82
C ILE A 82 19.69 -22.06 -34.14
N VAL A 83 19.78 -20.85 -34.71
CA VAL A 83 20.20 -20.55 -36.12
C VAL A 83 20.53 -19.05 -36.22
N GLY A 84 21.73 -18.68 -36.68
CA GLY A 84 22.07 -17.30 -37.14
C GLY A 84 22.04 -17.21 -38.68
N PRO A 85 22.60 -16.16 -39.32
CA PRO A 85 23.06 -14.86 -38.82
C PRO A 85 22.55 -13.63 -39.63
N LEU A 86 22.57 -12.43 -39.03
CA LEU A 86 23.03 -11.16 -39.66
C LEU A 86 23.07 -10.03 -38.61
N LEU A 87 24.18 -9.30 -38.66
CA LEU A 87 24.71 -8.28 -37.74
C LEU A 87 23.81 -7.02 -37.70
N LEU A 88 23.74 -6.21 -36.63
CA LEU A 88 24.81 -5.36 -36.09
C LEU A 88 24.50 -4.81 -34.69
N ASN A 89 25.55 -4.84 -33.84
CA ASN A 89 25.93 -3.86 -32.82
C ASN A 89 25.15 -3.76 -31.50
N THR A 90 25.54 -4.56 -30.51
CA THR A 90 26.16 -4.08 -29.25
C THR A 90 26.95 -5.22 -28.62
N GLU A 91 28.22 -4.95 -28.29
CA GLU A 91 29.20 -5.94 -27.83
C GLU A 91 28.87 -6.43 -26.40
N ALA A 92 28.28 -7.62 -26.28
CA ALA A 92 28.31 -8.44 -25.08
C ALA A 92 29.29 -9.59 -25.33
N PHE A 93 30.36 -9.63 -24.54
CA PHE A 93 31.45 -10.61 -24.64
C PHE A 93 31.10 -11.84 -23.78
N ASP A 94 31.15 -13.01 -24.40
CA ASP A 94 30.72 -14.31 -23.89
C ASP A 94 31.87 -15.15 -23.27
N TRP A 95 31.51 -16.28 -22.61
CA TRP A 95 32.30 -17.52 -22.29
C TRP A 95 32.69 -17.80 -20.80
N PRO A 96 32.86 -19.08 -20.34
CA PRO A 96 32.02 -20.31 -20.38
C PRO A 96 31.85 -21.05 -18.99
N MET A 97 31.17 -22.22 -19.04
CA MET A 97 30.89 -23.30 -18.04
C MET A 97 32.12 -23.85 -17.24
N PRO A 98 32.09 -24.88 -16.31
CA PRO A 98 31.05 -25.86 -15.89
C PRO A 98 31.00 -26.32 -14.38
N GLY A 99 29.91 -27.01 -14.01
CA GLY A 99 29.85 -28.12 -13.02
C GLY A 99 30.46 -28.00 -11.61
N VAL A 100 29.62 -27.74 -10.59
CA VAL A 100 29.67 -28.40 -9.27
C VAL A 100 28.25 -28.50 -8.73
N GLY A 101 27.82 -29.71 -8.37
CA GLY A 101 26.51 -29.97 -7.78
C GLY A 101 26.43 -29.66 -6.28
N MET A 102 25.18 -29.45 -5.84
CA MET A 102 24.66 -29.58 -4.46
C MET A 102 24.98 -28.42 -3.50
N LYS A 103 24.07 -27.88 -2.67
CA LYS A 103 22.69 -28.22 -2.28
C LYS A 103 21.87 -26.93 -2.17
N TRP A 104 20.71 -26.89 -2.80
CA TRP A 104 19.63 -25.97 -2.44
C TRP A 104 18.97 -26.53 -1.18
N ASN A 105 18.84 -25.73 -0.12
CA ASN A 105 17.76 -26.03 0.83
C ASN A 105 16.46 -25.86 0.05
N SER A 106 15.75 -26.97 -0.10
CA SER A 106 14.47 -27.12 -0.76
C SER A 106 13.46 -26.03 -0.38
N GLY A 107 13.11 -25.14 -1.33
CA GLY A 107 11.91 -24.30 -1.28
C GLY A 107 12.14 -22.78 -1.44
N GLY A 108 12.23 -22.28 -2.68
CA GLY A 108 12.20 -20.85 -2.97
C GLY A 108 10.78 -20.28 -2.88
N GLY A 109 10.26 -20.07 -1.67
CA GLY A 109 8.94 -19.49 -1.41
C GLY A 109 9.00 -18.36 -0.38
N MET A 110 8.07 -17.42 -0.48
CA MET A 110 7.83 -16.38 0.51
C MET A 110 6.93 -16.94 1.60
N VAL A 111 7.21 -16.59 2.85
CA VAL A 111 6.40 -16.95 4.02
C VAL A 111 5.89 -15.65 4.63
N PRO A 112 4.57 -15.42 4.67
CA PRO A 112 4.02 -14.27 5.39
C PRO A 112 4.04 -14.59 6.89
N ASP A 113 4.75 -13.79 7.68
CA ASP A 113 4.85 -13.98 9.13
C ASP A 113 3.78 -13.17 9.87
N GLU A 114 3.50 -11.96 9.39
CA GLU A 114 2.51 -11.05 9.96
C GLU A 114 1.28 -10.87 9.06
N ALA A 115 0.20 -10.32 9.61
CA ALA A 115 -0.98 -9.94 8.82
C ALA A 115 -0.66 -8.85 7.78
N ASP A 116 0.28 -7.95 8.08
CA ASP A 116 0.77 -6.93 7.15
C ASP A 116 1.43 -7.56 5.92
N ASP A 117 2.14 -8.68 6.06
CA ASP A 117 2.79 -9.37 4.94
C ASP A 117 1.78 -9.93 3.94
N LEU A 118 0.60 -10.34 4.41
CA LEU A 118 -0.49 -10.79 3.53
C LEU A 118 -1.06 -9.64 2.70
N TRP A 119 -1.10 -8.43 3.25
CA TRP A 119 -1.48 -7.24 2.49
C TRP A 119 -0.42 -6.85 1.46
N LEU A 120 0.86 -6.98 1.82
CA LEU A 120 1.95 -6.75 0.86
C LEU A 120 1.93 -7.81 -0.26
N ALA A 121 1.69 -9.07 0.08
CA ALA A 121 1.49 -10.15 -0.89
C ALA A 121 0.27 -9.88 -1.77
N TYR A 122 -0.84 -9.40 -1.20
CA TYR A 122 -1.97 -8.92 -1.97
C TYR A 122 -1.49 -7.88 -2.98
N ASN A 123 -0.80 -6.80 -2.57
CA ASN A 123 -0.27 -5.73 -3.44
C ASN A 123 0.73 -6.21 -4.50
N LEU A 124 1.43 -7.30 -4.24
CA LEU A 124 2.42 -7.83 -5.16
C LEU A 124 1.83 -8.69 -6.29
N ILE A 125 0.77 -9.46 -5.99
CA ILE A 125 0.17 -10.46 -6.89
C ILE A 125 -0.84 -9.78 -7.82
N ALA A 126 -0.61 -9.91 -9.13
CA ALA A 126 -1.48 -9.39 -10.16
C ALA A 126 -2.11 -10.51 -11.01
N ALA A 127 -3.18 -10.17 -11.72
CA ALA A 127 -3.75 -11.06 -12.73
C ALA A 127 -2.72 -11.35 -13.83
N GLY A 128 -2.61 -12.62 -14.22
CA GLY A 128 -1.60 -13.11 -15.17
C GLY A 128 -0.38 -13.77 -14.52
N ASP A 129 -0.09 -13.45 -13.26
CA ASP A 129 1.02 -14.07 -12.51
C ASP A 129 0.73 -15.55 -12.21
N THR A 130 1.77 -16.29 -11.80
CA THR A 130 1.63 -17.69 -11.41
C THR A 130 2.01 -17.89 -9.95
N VAL A 131 1.14 -18.60 -9.21
CA VAL A 131 1.29 -18.82 -7.77
C VAL A 131 1.22 -20.31 -7.46
N LEU A 132 2.22 -20.78 -6.72
CA LEU A 132 2.33 -22.15 -6.24
C LEU A 132 2.17 -22.19 -4.72
N ALA A 133 1.13 -22.85 -4.23
CA ALA A 133 0.90 -23.03 -2.81
C ALA A 133 0.34 -24.42 -2.50
N ILE A 134 0.32 -24.77 -1.21
CA ILE A 134 -0.27 -26.01 -0.71
C ILE A 134 -1.71 -25.73 -0.30
N THR A 135 -2.67 -26.45 -0.88
CA THR A 135 -4.09 -26.40 -0.51
C THR A 135 -4.62 -27.74 -0.06
N VAL A 136 -5.78 -27.72 0.59
CA VAL A 136 -6.51 -28.93 0.98
C VAL A 136 -7.75 -29.04 0.11
N ARG A 137 -7.93 -30.17 -0.57
CA ARG A 137 -9.12 -30.43 -1.39
C ARG A 137 -9.82 -31.70 -0.93
N LYS A 138 -11.15 -31.64 -0.84
CA LYS A 138 -12.00 -32.82 -0.70
C LYS A 138 -12.07 -33.51 -2.07
N VAL A 139 -11.47 -34.68 -2.18
CA VAL A 139 -11.50 -35.53 -3.38
C VAL A 139 -12.54 -36.62 -3.12
N LEU A 140 -13.52 -36.71 -4.01
CA LEU A 140 -14.51 -37.79 -3.98
C LEU A 140 -13.88 -38.99 -4.69
N ARG A 141 -13.75 -40.11 -3.97
CA ARG A 141 -13.40 -41.41 -4.56
C ARG A 141 -14.68 -42.24 -4.67
N GLU A 142 -14.92 -42.77 -5.86
CA GLU A 142 -15.99 -43.75 -6.06
C GLU A 142 -15.46 -45.12 -5.65
N VAL A 143 -16.12 -45.73 -4.67
CA VAL A 143 -15.81 -47.09 -4.24
C VAL A 143 -16.65 -48.06 -5.08
N ALA A 144 -16.08 -49.21 -5.46
CA ALA A 144 -16.75 -50.23 -6.31
C ALA A 144 -18.11 -50.72 -5.77
N SER A 145 -18.42 -50.45 -4.49
CA SER A 145 -19.71 -50.72 -3.82
C SER A 145 -20.79 -49.66 -4.07
N GLY A 146 -20.56 -48.63 -4.91
CA GLY A 146 -21.51 -47.55 -5.17
C GLY A 146 -21.57 -46.46 -4.08
N GLY A 147 -20.70 -46.54 -3.07
CA GLY A 147 -20.54 -45.49 -2.04
C GLY A 147 -19.58 -44.39 -2.51
N ARG A 148 -19.88 -43.14 -2.14
CA ARG A 148 -18.96 -42.00 -2.32
C ARG A 148 -18.20 -41.77 -1.03
N ASP A 149 -16.91 -42.08 -1.04
CA ASP A 149 -16.02 -41.72 0.06
C ASP A 149 -15.35 -40.38 -0.25
N ALA A 150 -15.11 -39.60 0.80
CA ALA A 150 -14.63 -38.24 0.69
C ALA A 150 -13.37 -38.03 1.52
N GLU A 151 -12.23 -38.05 0.84
CA GLU A 151 -10.93 -37.86 1.48
C GLU A 151 -10.46 -36.41 1.32
N ARG A 152 -9.89 -35.82 2.37
CA ARG A 152 -9.27 -34.50 2.31
C ARG A 152 -7.77 -34.66 2.06
N LEU A 153 -7.33 -34.34 0.85
CA LEU A 153 -5.93 -34.48 0.43
C LEU A 153 -5.25 -33.10 0.38
N LYS A 154 -4.01 -33.04 0.88
CA LYS A 154 -3.13 -31.89 0.72
C LYS A 154 -2.49 -31.96 -0.67
N LEU A 155 -2.71 -30.94 -1.49
CA LEU A 155 -2.23 -30.86 -2.85
C LEU A 155 -1.35 -29.63 -3.00
N LYS A 156 -0.28 -29.76 -3.78
CA LYS A 156 0.51 -28.63 -4.23
C LYS A 156 0.02 -28.24 -5.63
N LEU A 157 -0.50 -27.02 -5.76
CA LEU A 157 -1.11 -26.55 -7.01
C LEU A 157 -0.45 -25.26 -7.46
N GLU A 158 -0.22 -25.16 -8.77
CA GLU A 158 0.30 -23.95 -9.42
C GLU A 158 -0.82 -23.37 -10.28
N ILE A 159 -1.31 -22.19 -9.89
CA ILE A 159 -2.42 -21.54 -10.59
C ILE A 159 -1.95 -20.30 -11.33
N LYS A 160 -2.53 -20.06 -12.50
CA LYS A 160 -2.49 -18.76 -13.18
C LYS A 160 -3.55 -17.86 -12.56
N VAL A 161 -3.12 -16.76 -11.97
CA VAL A 161 -3.98 -15.83 -11.24
C VAL A 161 -4.93 -15.12 -12.20
N GLU A 162 -6.22 -15.15 -11.90
CA GLU A 162 -7.23 -14.33 -12.58
C GLU A 162 -7.76 -13.22 -11.67
N ALA A 163 -8.00 -13.54 -10.39
CA ALA A 163 -8.47 -12.59 -9.40
C ALA A 163 -7.84 -12.86 -8.04
N VAL A 164 -7.67 -11.80 -7.26
CA VAL A 164 -7.11 -11.83 -5.91
C VAL A 164 -8.03 -11.07 -4.99
N GLU A 165 -8.40 -11.69 -3.87
CA GLU A 165 -9.28 -11.12 -2.85
C GLU A 165 -8.58 -11.19 -1.50
N TYR A 166 -8.61 -10.09 -0.75
CA TYR A 166 -8.07 -10.03 0.60
C TYR A 166 -9.19 -9.89 1.62
N ASP A 167 -9.25 -10.82 2.58
CA ASP A 167 -10.21 -10.81 3.67
C ASP A 167 -9.64 -10.00 4.86
N LYS A 168 -10.20 -8.80 5.08
CA LYS A 168 -9.75 -7.85 6.10
C LYS A 168 -9.90 -8.38 7.54
N GLU A 169 -10.93 -9.20 7.78
CA GLU A 169 -11.24 -9.71 9.13
C GLU A 169 -10.53 -11.05 9.37
N GLY A 170 -10.51 -11.92 8.35
CA GLY A 170 -9.87 -13.23 8.43
C GLY A 170 -8.34 -13.17 8.38
N SER A 171 -7.75 -12.09 7.85
CA SER A 171 -6.31 -12.05 7.48
C SER A 171 -5.95 -13.25 6.60
N VAL A 172 -6.74 -13.48 5.56
CA VAL A 172 -6.57 -14.56 4.58
C VAL A 172 -6.57 -13.97 3.19
N LEU A 173 -5.60 -14.40 2.37
CA LEU A 173 -5.49 -14.00 0.97
C LEU A 173 -6.03 -15.13 0.08
N ARG A 174 -7.11 -14.86 -0.66
CA ARG A 174 -7.74 -15.80 -1.59
C ARG A 174 -7.32 -15.47 -3.01
N ILE A 175 -6.71 -16.44 -3.69
CA ILE A 175 -6.22 -16.28 -5.06
C ILE A 175 -6.98 -17.25 -5.95
N ARG A 176 -7.80 -16.72 -6.85
CA ARG A 176 -8.55 -17.51 -7.82
C ARG A 176 -7.78 -17.60 -9.12
N GLY A 177 -7.71 -18.80 -9.67
CA GLY A 177 -6.99 -19.03 -10.91
C GLY A 177 -7.24 -20.39 -11.55
N LYS A 178 -6.61 -20.60 -12.71
CA LYS A 178 -6.64 -21.87 -13.43
C LYS A 178 -5.38 -22.67 -13.14
N ASN A 179 -5.52 -23.96 -12.87
CA ASN A 179 -4.40 -24.84 -12.62
C ASN A 179 -3.53 -25.03 -13.88
N ILE A 180 -2.22 -24.82 -13.78
CA ILE A 180 -1.26 -25.04 -14.87
C ILE A 180 -0.57 -26.40 -14.71
N LEU A 181 -0.31 -26.82 -13.47
CA LEU A 181 0.45 -28.04 -13.19
C LEU A 181 -0.47 -29.27 -13.19
N GLU A 182 -0.10 -30.30 -13.95
CA GLU A 182 -0.82 -31.57 -13.92
C GLU A 182 -0.76 -32.20 -12.53
N ASN A 183 -1.90 -32.61 -11.99
CA ASN A 183 -1.99 -33.26 -10.70
C ASN A 183 -2.99 -34.42 -10.78
N GLU A 184 -2.73 -35.51 -10.08
CA GLU A 184 -3.54 -36.75 -10.11
C GLU A 184 -5.03 -36.50 -9.80
N HIS A 185 -5.31 -35.44 -9.02
CA HIS A 185 -6.64 -35.10 -8.56
C HIS A 185 -7.22 -33.81 -9.17
N VAL A 186 -6.45 -33.08 -9.97
CA VAL A 186 -6.87 -31.78 -10.54
C VAL A 186 -6.45 -31.69 -12.00
N LYS A 187 -7.45 -31.65 -12.90
CA LYS A 187 -7.22 -31.44 -14.32
C LYS A 187 -6.56 -30.09 -14.59
N ILE A 188 -5.69 -30.04 -15.59
CA ILE A 188 -5.13 -28.80 -16.13
C ILE A 188 -6.27 -27.90 -16.61
N GLY A 189 -6.17 -26.60 -16.34
CA GLY A 189 -7.18 -25.60 -16.69
C GLY A 189 -8.40 -25.55 -15.76
N ALA A 190 -8.51 -26.46 -14.78
CA ALA A 190 -9.59 -26.38 -13.80
C ALA A 190 -9.40 -25.17 -12.87
N PHE A 191 -10.51 -24.50 -12.54
CA PHE A 191 -10.51 -23.42 -11.58
C PHE A 191 -10.23 -23.91 -10.17
N HIS A 192 -9.38 -23.19 -9.46
CA HIS A 192 -9.09 -23.41 -8.06
C HIS A 192 -8.84 -22.08 -7.35
N THR A 193 -9.17 -22.05 -6.06
CA THR A 193 -8.90 -20.91 -5.18
C THR A 193 -7.86 -21.35 -4.16
N LEU A 194 -6.68 -20.73 -4.19
CA LEU A 194 -5.65 -20.91 -3.16
C LEU A 194 -5.98 -19.98 -1.99
N GLU A 195 -5.97 -20.51 -0.77
CA GLU A 195 -6.04 -19.72 0.46
C GLU A 195 -4.64 -19.67 1.09
N ILE A 196 -4.05 -18.47 1.13
CA ILE A 196 -2.77 -18.23 1.77
C ILE A 196 -3.04 -17.73 3.20
N GLU A 197 -2.49 -18.46 4.15
CA GLU A 197 -2.53 -18.17 5.59
C GLU A 197 -1.15 -17.72 6.08
N GLN A 198 -1.09 -17.13 7.28
CA GLN A 198 0.17 -16.83 7.98
C GLN A 198 1.00 -18.10 8.20
N HIS A 199 2.32 -17.94 8.16
CA HIS A 199 3.34 -18.98 8.32
C HIS A 199 3.26 -20.13 7.30
N ARG A 200 2.50 -19.98 6.20
CA ARG A 200 2.49 -20.94 5.10
C ARG A 200 3.28 -20.41 3.91
N PRO A 201 4.28 -21.16 3.41
CA PRO A 201 5.04 -20.74 2.24
C PRO A 201 4.20 -20.80 0.97
N PHE A 202 4.36 -19.80 0.11
CA PHE A 202 3.90 -19.80 -1.26
C PHE A 202 5.00 -19.29 -2.19
N VAL A 203 4.97 -19.69 -3.46
CA VAL A 203 5.90 -19.19 -4.48
C VAL A 203 5.14 -18.33 -5.46
N LEU A 204 5.59 -17.08 -5.63
CA LEU A 204 5.11 -16.19 -6.67
C LEU A 204 6.12 -16.17 -7.81
N ARG A 205 5.63 -16.36 -9.03
CA ARG A 205 6.38 -16.20 -10.26
C ARG A 205 5.73 -15.10 -11.08
N LYS A 206 6.48 -14.04 -11.33
CA LYS A 206 6.10 -12.92 -12.19
C LYS A 206 6.97 -12.95 -13.44
N GLU A 207 6.41 -12.52 -14.56
CA GLU A 207 7.15 -12.31 -15.80
C GLU A 207 8.11 -11.12 -15.67
N PHE A 208 7.67 -10.05 -15.01
CA PHE A 208 8.45 -8.85 -14.76
C PHE A 208 8.37 -8.43 -13.30
N TRP A 209 9.51 -8.04 -12.74
CA TRP A 209 9.63 -7.50 -11.39
C TRP A 209 9.94 -6.01 -11.48
N ASP A 210 8.94 -5.17 -11.19
CA ASP A 210 9.09 -3.71 -11.17
C ASP A 210 9.95 -3.24 -9.99
N SER A 211 10.53 -2.05 -10.10
CA SER A 211 11.27 -1.34 -9.02
C SER A 211 10.46 -1.30 -7.72
N LEU A 212 9.17 -0.93 -7.84
CA LEU A 212 8.23 -0.85 -6.74
C LEU A 212 8.01 -2.21 -6.05
N ALA A 213 7.90 -3.29 -6.83
CA ALA A 213 7.73 -4.62 -6.29
C ALA A 213 8.95 -5.06 -5.46
N LEU A 214 10.16 -4.72 -5.92
CA LEU A 214 11.40 -4.98 -5.18
C LEU A 214 11.51 -4.13 -3.90
N GLU A 215 11.11 -2.86 -3.95
CA GLU A 215 11.07 -2.00 -2.76
C GLU A 215 10.09 -2.53 -1.71
N VAL A 216 8.90 -2.98 -2.12
CA VAL A 216 7.91 -3.59 -1.22
C VAL A 216 8.48 -4.85 -0.56
N LEU A 217 9.15 -5.72 -1.32
CA LEU A 217 9.79 -6.91 -0.77
C LEU A 217 10.94 -6.58 0.20
N HIS A 218 11.72 -5.54 -0.10
CA HIS A 218 12.78 -5.07 0.79
C HIS A 218 12.19 -4.52 2.10
N GLN A 219 11.10 -3.75 2.04
CA GLN A 219 10.39 -3.24 3.21
C GLN A 219 9.73 -4.34 4.05
N ALA A 220 9.20 -5.38 3.39
CA ALA A 220 8.63 -6.55 4.07
C ALA A 220 9.72 -7.39 4.78
N SER A 221 10.92 -7.47 4.19
CA SER A 221 12.00 -8.31 4.71
C SER A 221 12.75 -7.72 5.90
N ASP A 222 12.50 -6.45 6.26
CA ASP A 222 13.17 -5.78 7.36
C ASP A 222 12.47 -6.08 8.71
N PRO A 223 13.10 -6.87 9.61
CA PRO A 223 12.52 -7.26 10.89
C PRO A 223 12.49 -6.11 11.91
N THR A 224 13.22 -5.02 11.67
CA THR A 224 13.16 -3.83 12.55
C THR A 224 11.85 -3.07 12.41
N ALA A 225 11.11 -3.39 11.35
CA ALA A 225 9.81 -2.86 11.08
C ALA A 225 8.80 -3.97 11.47
N SER A 226 8.32 -3.97 12.71
CA SER A 226 7.19 -4.79 13.17
C SER A 226 6.12 -3.87 13.73
N ALA A 227 4.87 -4.35 13.89
CA ALA A 227 3.70 -3.55 14.22
C ALA A 227 3.93 -2.46 15.29
N ASP A 228 3.56 -1.22 14.98
CA ASP A 228 4.05 -0.05 15.72
C ASP A 228 3.18 0.31 16.92
N LEU A 229 1.85 0.23 16.78
CA LEU A 229 0.94 0.91 17.71
C LEU A 229 -0.36 0.11 17.95
N ALA A 230 -0.70 -0.09 19.22
CA ALA A 230 -2.02 -0.57 19.61
C ALA A 230 -2.88 0.61 20.05
N VAL A 231 -4.11 0.72 19.54
CA VAL A 231 -5.05 1.79 19.91
C VAL A 231 -6.33 1.18 20.44
N VAL A 232 -6.74 1.60 21.62
CA VAL A 232 -8.02 1.26 22.23
C VAL A 232 -8.88 2.51 22.21
N LEU A 233 -9.80 2.56 21.26
CA LEU A 233 -10.83 3.60 21.20
C LEU A 233 -12.01 3.14 22.04
N MET A 234 -12.45 3.97 22.97
CA MET A 234 -13.56 3.63 23.86
C MET A 234 -14.53 4.78 24.04
N GLN A 235 -15.77 4.43 24.29
CA GLN A 235 -16.85 5.26 24.79
C GLN A 235 -17.67 4.44 25.80
N GLU A 236 -18.58 5.06 26.54
CA GLU A 236 -19.43 4.32 27.47
C GLU A 236 -20.26 3.27 26.70
N GLY A 237 -19.90 1.99 26.90
CA GLY A 237 -20.60 0.84 26.31
C GLY A 237 -20.06 0.37 24.96
N LEU A 238 -19.00 0.97 24.42
CA LEU A 238 -18.36 0.49 23.19
C LEU A 238 -16.84 0.68 23.26
N ALA A 239 -16.10 -0.36 22.89
CA ALA A 239 -14.66 -0.30 22.74
C ALA A 239 -14.20 -1.02 21.46
N ASN A 240 -13.28 -0.39 20.73
CA ASN A 240 -12.61 -0.95 19.57
C ASN A 240 -11.11 -1.05 19.86
N ILE A 241 -10.59 -2.28 19.77
CA ILE A 241 -9.14 -2.53 19.85
C ILE A 241 -8.60 -2.66 18.43
N LEU A 242 -7.72 -1.74 18.08
CA LEU A 242 -7.10 -1.59 16.78
C LEU A 242 -5.60 -1.85 16.92
N LEU A 243 -5.03 -2.55 15.96
CA LEU A 243 -3.58 -2.62 15.76
C LEU A 243 -3.26 -1.86 14.49
N VAL A 244 -2.42 -0.83 14.62
CA VAL A 244 -1.89 -0.05 13.52
C VAL A 244 -0.52 -0.62 13.17
N GLY A 245 -0.49 -1.36 12.06
CA GLY A 245 0.74 -1.86 11.45
C GLY A 245 1.42 -0.79 10.60
N LYS A 246 2.36 -1.21 9.75
CA LYS A 246 3.05 -0.30 8.82
C LYS A 246 2.16 0.14 7.67
N SER A 247 1.27 -0.75 7.24
CA SER A 247 0.49 -0.60 6.02
C SER A 247 -0.98 -0.92 6.22
N VAL A 248 -1.35 -1.62 7.29
CA VAL A 248 -2.76 -1.96 7.55
C VAL A 248 -3.14 -1.58 8.98
N THR A 249 -4.34 -1.01 9.12
CA THR A 249 -5.00 -0.89 10.41
C THR A 249 -6.01 -2.02 10.57
N THR A 250 -5.74 -2.97 11.47
CA THR A 250 -6.63 -4.12 11.73
C THR A 250 -7.45 -3.91 12.99
N THR A 251 -8.75 -4.15 12.93
CA THR A 251 -9.61 -4.21 14.12
C THR A 251 -9.58 -5.63 14.70
N ARG A 252 -9.07 -5.78 15.92
CA ARG A 252 -8.91 -7.09 16.57
C ARG A 252 -10.11 -7.50 17.41
N SER A 253 -10.75 -6.53 18.05
CA SER A 253 -11.92 -6.79 18.89
C SER A 253 -12.82 -5.56 18.93
N ARG A 254 -14.13 -5.81 18.87
CA ARG A 254 -15.18 -4.84 19.09
C ARG A 254 -16.05 -5.35 20.24
N ILE A 255 -16.14 -4.55 21.29
CA ILE A 255 -16.88 -4.88 22.50
C ILE A 255 -18.00 -3.88 22.64
N GLU A 256 -19.23 -4.38 22.64
CA GLU A 256 -20.43 -3.58 22.83
C GLU A 256 -21.20 -4.10 24.04
N THR A 257 -21.54 -3.19 24.95
CA THR A 257 -22.35 -3.49 26.13
C THR A 257 -23.33 -2.36 26.35
N SER A 258 -24.61 -2.67 26.52
CA SER A 258 -25.62 -1.68 26.86
C SER A 258 -25.43 -1.22 28.32
N ILE A 259 -24.89 -0.02 28.52
CA ILE A 259 -24.74 0.57 29.86
C ILE A 259 -26.03 1.34 30.21
N PRO A 260 -26.63 1.10 31.40
CA PRO A 260 -27.77 1.87 31.87
C PRO A 260 -27.45 3.37 31.94
N ARG A 261 -28.45 4.25 31.82
CA ARG A 261 -28.20 5.70 31.96
C ARG A 261 -28.00 6.07 33.44
N LYS A 262 -27.20 7.11 33.68
CA LYS A 262 -26.89 7.66 35.02
C LYS A 262 -28.06 8.43 35.68
N HIS A 263 -29.31 8.16 35.30
CA HIS A 263 -30.50 8.80 35.87
C HIS A 263 -31.58 7.77 36.17
N GLY A 264 -32.35 8.00 37.24
CA GLY A 264 -33.49 7.17 37.63
C GLY A 264 -33.09 5.84 38.28
N PRO A 265 -33.95 4.80 38.22
CA PRO A 265 -33.75 3.53 38.95
C PRO A 265 -32.54 2.70 38.46
N GLY A 266 -31.90 3.09 37.35
CA GLY A 266 -30.73 2.42 36.78
C GLY A 266 -29.38 2.78 37.43
N ILE A 267 -29.34 3.76 38.33
CA ILE A 267 -28.08 4.26 38.94
C ILE A 267 -27.36 3.16 39.73
N ALA A 268 -28.10 2.33 40.48
CA ALA A 268 -27.51 1.26 41.29
C ALA A 268 -26.78 0.18 40.46
N GLY A 269 -27.16 0.02 39.18
CA GLY A 269 -26.55 -0.93 38.24
C GLY A 269 -25.44 -0.35 37.36
N TYR A 270 -25.31 0.98 37.31
CA TYR A 270 -24.39 1.68 36.40
C TYR A 270 -22.92 1.30 36.66
N ASP A 271 -22.43 1.51 37.89
CA ASP A 271 -21.03 1.26 38.23
C ASP A 271 -20.67 -0.23 38.06
N LYS A 272 -21.59 -1.13 38.39
CA LYS A 272 -21.40 -2.57 38.19
C LYS A 272 -21.31 -2.94 36.71
N ALA A 273 -22.15 -2.34 35.87
CA ALA A 273 -22.11 -2.56 34.43
C ALA A 273 -20.83 -1.97 33.80
N LEU A 274 -20.41 -0.78 34.23
CA LEU A 274 -19.19 -0.12 33.78
C LEU A 274 -17.93 -0.94 34.15
N ASN A 275 -17.84 -1.42 35.40
CA ASN A 275 -16.73 -2.28 35.82
C ASN A 275 -16.68 -3.59 35.03
N LYS A 276 -17.85 -4.21 34.77
CA LYS A 276 -17.92 -5.41 33.92
C LYS A 276 -17.49 -5.11 32.47
N PHE A 277 -17.84 -3.95 31.94
CA PHE A 277 -17.37 -3.50 30.63
C PHE A 277 -15.84 -3.33 30.62
N PHE A 278 -15.26 -2.67 31.62
CA PHE A 278 -13.80 -2.53 31.74
C PHE A 278 -13.09 -3.88 31.89
N ASP A 279 -13.68 -4.84 32.61
CA ASP A 279 -13.13 -6.20 32.70
C ASP A 279 -13.11 -6.92 31.34
N ASN A 280 -14.17 -6.78 30.55
CA ASN A 280 -14.22 -7.33 29.19
C ASN A 280 -13.15 -6.68 28.29
N VAL A 281 -12.99 -5.36 28.39
CA VAL A 281 -11.96 -4.61 27.64
C VAL A 281 -10.55 -5.04 28.07
N LEU A 282 -10.32 -5.22 29.38
CA LEU A 282 -9.05 -5.70 29.93
C LEU A 282 -8.70 -7.10 29.40
N GLN A 283 -9.67 -8.02 29.37
CA GLN A 283 -9.46 -9.37 28.84
C GLN A 283 -9.10 -9.33 27.36
N ALA A 284 -9.78 -8.50 26.57
CA ALA A 284 -9.47 -8.33 25.16
C ALA A 284 -8.11 -7.64 24.93
N PHE A 285 -7.76 -6.66 25.77
CA PHE A 285 -6.46 -6.00 25.77
C PHE A 285 -5.33 -7.01 25.93
N LEU A 286 -5.40 -7.87 26.95
CA LEU A 286 -4.41 -8.91 27.23
C LEU A 286 -4.33 -9.98 26.13
N LYS A 287 -5.47 -10.31 25.50
CA LYS A 287 -5.52 -11.33 24.45
C LYS A 287 -4.89 -10.85 23.14
N HIS A 288 -5.06 -9.58 22.80
CA HIS A 288 -4.75 -9.07 21.47
C HIS A 288 -3.52 -8.17 21.41
N ILE A 289 -3.04 -7.64 22.54
CA ILE A 289 -1.89 -6.71 22.58
C ILE A 289 -0.70 -7.43 23.21
N ASP A 290 0.32 -7.67 22.39
CA ASP A 290 1.63 -8.12 22.85
C ASP A 290 2.63 -6.95 22.80
N PHE A 291 3.11 -6.55 23.98
CA PHE A 291 4.10 -5.47 24.13
C PHE A 291 5.50 -5.83 23.64
N LYS A 292 5.75 -7.09 23.28
CA LYS A 292 6.98 -7.49 22.58
C LYS A 292 6.99 -7.02 21.13
N VAL A 293 5.82 -7.01 20.50
CA VAL A 293 5.65 -6.62 19.10
C VAL A 293 5.33 -5.12 19.02
N VAL A 294 4.36 -4.66 19.80
CA VAL A 294 3.84 -3.29 19.73
C VAL A 294 4.74 -2.31 20.49
N ARG A 295 5.09 -1.16 19.91
CA ARG A 295 5.95 -0.13 20.53
C ARG A 295 5.26 0.66 21.63
N CYS A 296 4.01 1.07 21.44
CA CYS A 296 3.20 1.72 22.47
C CYS A 296 1.72 1.37 22.36
N ALA A 297 1.00 1.50 23.47
CA ALA A 297 -0.45 1.32 23.52
C ALA A 297 -1.12 2.64 23.86
N VAL A 298 -2.08 3.07 23.05
CA VAL A 298 -2.84 4.30 23.26
C VAL A 298 -4.25 3.95 23.70
N ILE A 299 -4.71 4.58 24.77
CA ILE A 299 -6.08 4.51 25.26
C ILE A 299 -6.72 5.86 24.96
N ALA A 300 -7.74 5.85 24.12
CA ALA A 300 -8.40 7.04 23.63
C ALA A 300 -9.91 6.99 23.88
N SER A 301 -10.46 8.08 24.40
CA SER A 301 -11.90 8.21 24.63
C SER A 301 -12.35 9.68 24.57
N PRO A 302 -13.63 9.93 24.29
CA PRO A 302 -14.26 11.18 24.68
C PRO A 302 -14.38 11.26 26.20
N GLY A 303 -14.13 12.45 26.75
CA GLY A 303 -14.25 12.71 28.18
C GLY A 303 -13.26 11.93 29.06
N PHE A 304 -13.75 11.42 30.19
CA PHE A 304 -12.94 10.85 31.29
C PHE A 304 -12.90 9.32 31.32
N THR A 305 -13.53 8.63 30.36
CA THR A 305 -13.61 7.15 30.34
C THR A 305 -12.23 6.51 30.24
N LYS A 306 -11.31 7.07 29.44
CA LYS A 306 -9.91 6.63 29.34
C LYS A 306 -9.18 6.67 30.67
N ASP A 307 -9.41 7.70 31.48
CA ASP A 307 -8.74 7.90 32.77
C ASP A 307 -9.31 6.97 33.85
N GLN A 308 -10.61 6.66 33.76
CA GLN A 308 -11.25 5.64 34.59
C GLN A 308 -10.76 4.25 34.24
N PHE A 309 -10.74 3.90 32.95
CA PHE A 309 -10.24 2.61 32.49
C PHE A 309 -8.76 2.42 32.80
N HIS A 310 -7.93 3.45 32.60
CA HIS A 310 -6.51 3.40 32.94
C HIS A 310 -6.27 3.12 34.43
N ARG A 311 -7.06 3.74 35.32
CA ARG A 311 -7.01 3.44 36.75
C ARG A 311 -7.43 2.00 37.05
N HIS A 312 -8.51 1.53 36.43
CA HIS A 312 -8.97 0.14 36.55
C HIS A 312 -7.92 -0.86 36.07
N LEU A 313 -7.32 -0.59 34.90
CA LEU A 313 -6.24 -1.37 34.28
C LEU A 313 -5.03 -1.52 35.22
N MET A 314 -4.58 -0.42 35.82
CA MET A 314 -3.44 -0.43 36.75
C MET A 314 -3.75 -1.19 38.04
N LEU A 315 -4.95 -1.00 38.59
CA LEU A 315 -5.39 -1.66 39.82
C LEU A 315 -5.55 -3.18 39.62
N GLU A 316 -6.18 -3.60 38.51
CA GLU A 316 -6.30 -5.01 38.16
C GLU A 316 -4.96 -5.64 37.80
N ALA A 317 -4.05 -4.90 37.17
CA ALA A 317 -2.70 -5.38 36.90
C ALA A 317 -1.94 -5.69 38.19
N GLU A 318 -2.06 -4.85 39.22
CA GLU A 318 -1.46 -5.08 40.53
C GLU A 318 -2.12 -6.22 41.29
N ARG A 319 -3.47 -6.29 41.30
CA ARG A 319 -4.21 -7.40 41.94
C ARG A 319 -3.89 -8.76 41.33
N LYS A 320 -3.80 -8.86 40.01
CA LYS A 320 -3.55 -10.11 39.28
C LYS A 320 -2.07 -10.36 38.97
N GLN A 321 -1.18 -9.45 39.35
CA GLN A 321 0.27 -9.48 39.05
C GLN A 321 0.57 -9.66 37.55
N LEU A 322 -0.13 -8.90 36.70
CA LEU A 322 0.05 -8.95 35.25
C LEU A 322 1.34 -8.24 34.83
N ARG A 323 2.44 -9.00 34.76
CA ARG A 323 3.78 -8.50 34.38
C ARG A 323 3.80 -7.66 33.10
N PRO A 324 3.13 -8.04 31.99
CA PRO A 324 3.21 -7.29 30.73
C PRO A 324 2.73 -5.84 30.86
N ILE A 325 1.75 -5.56 31.72
CA ILE A 325 1.23 -4.21 31.94
C ILE A 325 2.10 -3.45 32.94
N ILE A 326 2.54 -4.12 34.01
CA ILE A 326 3.35 -3.51 35.07
C ILE A 326 4.72 -3.05 34.54
N GLU A 327 5.35 -3.83 33.67
CA GLU A 327 6.65 -3.50 33.08
C GLU A 327 6.55 -2.39 32.02
N ASN A 328 5.41 -2.31 31.32
CA ASN A 328 5.21 -1.40 30.20
C ASN A 328 4.31 -0.19 30.54
N LYS A 329 4.19 0.20 31.81
CA LYS A 329 3.34 1.32 32.25
C LYS A 329 3.65 2.62 31.50
N SER A 330 4.93 2.92 31.24
CA SER A 330 5.36 4.13 30.52
C SER A 330 5.00 4.15 29.03
N ARG A 331 4.65 3.00 28.46
CA ARG A 331 4.30 2.84 27.04
C ARG A 331 2.79 2.95 26.81
N ILE A 332 2.01 3.10 27.88
CA ILE A 332 0.56 3.29 27.83
C ILE A 332 0.27 4.79 27.88
N ILE A 333 -0.29 5.33 26.80
CA ILE A 333 -0.54 6.76 26.62
C ILE A 333 -2.04 7.02 26.62
N LEU A 334 -2.46 8.11 27.23
CA LEU A 334 -3.86 8.55 27.24
C LEU A 334 -4.05 9.70 26.25
N VAL A 335 -5.05 9.58 25.38
CA VAL A 335 -5.36 10.59 24.35
C VAL A 335 -6.85 10.92 24.39
N HIS A 336 -7.20 12.19 24.19
CA HIS A 336 -8.58 12.60 24.04
C HIS A 336 -9.05 12.38 22.60
N THR A 337 -10.25 11.85 22.40
CA THR A 337 -10.88 11.72 21.08
C THR A 337 -12.32 12.21 21.11
N THR A 338 -12.87 12.56 19.95
CA THR A 338 -14.28 12.95 19.80
C THR A 338 -15.24 11.76 19.96
N SER A 339 -14.83 10.56 19.53
CA SER A 339 -15.66 9.36 19.58
C SER A 339 -14.85 8.09 19.89
N GLY A 340 -15.56 6.99 20.18
CA GLY A 340 -14.99 5.64 20.33
C GLY A 340 -14.96 4.80 19.05
N TYR A 341 -15.28 5.38 17.89
CA TYR A 341 -15.35 4.67 16.60
C TYR A 341 -14.07 4.84 15.76
N LYS A 342 -13.91 3.99 14.74
CA LYS A 342 -12.68 3.90 13.91
C LYS A 342 -12.24 5.24 13.29
N HIS A 343 -13.16 6.13 12.92
CA HIS A 343 -12.81 7.42 12.31
C HIS A 343 -12.00 8.33 13.26
N SER A 344 -12.19 8.20 14.57
CA SER A 344 -11.42 8.96 15.56
C SER A 344 -9.98 8.48 15.71
N LEU A 345 -9.57 7.39 15.03
CA LEU A 345 -8.17 6.98 14.97
C LEU A 345 -7.28 8.07 14.34
N ARG A 346 -7.83 8.89 13.45
CA ARG A 346 -7.11 10.04 12.87
C ARG A 346 -6.62 10.99 13.97
N GLU A 347 -7.51 11.41 14.87
CA GLU A 347 -7.18 12.33 15.97
C GLU A 347 -6.12 11.76 16.91
N VAL A 348 -6.11 10.44 17.08
CA VAL A 348 -5.08 9.75 17.89
C VAL A 348 -3.71 9.83 17.23
N LEU A 349 -3.65 9.66 15.91
CA LEU A 349 -2.42 9.75 15.14
C LEU A 349 -1.94 11.20 15.02
N ASP A 350 -2.84 12.18 15.01
CA ASP A 350 -2.48 13.61 14.95
C ASP A 350 -1.97 14.14 16.33
N ALA A 351 -2.23 13.42 17.43
CA ALA A 351 -1.84 13.85 18.76
C ALA A 351 -0.30 13.90 18.95
N PRO A 352 0.29 15.02 19.43
CA PRO A 352 1.75 15.20 19.50
C PRO A 352 2.42 14.22 20.48
N ASN A 353 1.71 13.85 21.56
CA ASN A 353 2.19 12.88 22.55
C ASN A 353 2.44 11.50 21.91
N VAL A 354 1.58 11.11 20.96
CA VAL A 354 1.72 9.87 20.22
C VAL A 354 2.79 10.04 19.14
N MET A 355 2.72 11.11 18.35
CA MET A 355 3.64 11.37 17.23
C MET A 355 5.12 11.43 17.63
N ASN A 356 5.43 11.89 18.84
CA ASN A 356 6.80 11.88 19.35
C ASN A 356 7.33 10.46 19.57
N MET A 357 6.46 9.51 19.94
CA MET A 357 6.82 8.11 20.15
C MET A 357 6.88 7.31 18.85
N ILE A 358 6.07 7.68 17.84
CA ILE A 358 6.01 7.00 16.53
C ILE A 358 6.74 7.76 15.42
N LYS A 359 7.57 8.77 15.71
CA LYS A 359 8.20 9.64 14.69
C LYS A 359 8.95 8.91 13.57
N ASP A 360 9.49 7.72 13.85
CA ASP A 360 10.32 6.93 12.93
C ASP A 360 9.51 5.90 12.12
N THR A 361 8.20 5.80 12.36
CA THR A 361 7.34 4.81 11.71
C THR A 361 6.86 5.28 10.34
N LYS A 362 6.51 4.33 9.47
CA LYS A 362 5.94 4.64 8.14
C LYS A 362 4.62 5.40 8.28
N ALA A 363 3.75 4.95 9.17
CA ALA A 363 2.46 5.58 9.45
C ALA A 363 2.61 7.06 9.87
N ALA A 364 3.58 7.39 10.72
CA ALA A 364 3.80 8.77 11.12
C ALA A 364 4.31 9.66 9.97
N LYS A 365 5.13 9.11 9.07
CA LYS A 365 5.59 9.83 7.86
C LYS A 365 4.43 10.10 6.90
N GLU A 366 3.54 9.12 6.71
CA GLU A 366 2.35 9.25 5.88
C GLU A 366 1.36 10.29 6.43
N VAL A 367 1.07 10.24 7.74
CA VAL A 367 0.18 11.20 8.40
C VAL A 367 0.75 12.62 8.28
N ARG A 368 2.05 12.81 8.55
CA ARG A 368 2.72 14.12 8.36
C ARG A 368 2.68 14.60 6.93
N ALA A 369 3.01 13.75 5.95
CA ALA A 369 3.01 14.15 4.55
C ALA A 369 1.61 14.59 4.08
N LEU A 370 0.56 13.95 4.59
CA LEU A 370 -0.82 14.34 4.30
C LEU A 370 -1.23 15.63 5.03
N GLU A 371 -0.81 15.81 6.29
CA GLU A 371 -1.03 17.05 7.04
C GLU A 371 -0.31 18.24 6.38
N ASP A 372 0.94 18.05 5.95
CA ASP A 372 1.72 19.02 5.19
C ASP A 372 0.98 19.39 3.90
N PHE A 373 0.42 18.42 3.17
CA PHE A 373 -0.38 18.68 1.98
C PHE A 373 -1.62 19.54 2.26
N PHE A 374 -2.41 19.22 3.30
CA PHE A 374 -3.58 20.04 3.66
C PHE A 374 -3.19 21.44 4.16
N THR A 375 -2.07 21.54 4.88
CA THR A 375 -1.51 22.81 5.34
C THR A 375 -1.09 23.68 4.15
N MET A 376 -0.46 23.08 3.14
CA MET A 376 -0.09 23.74 1.90
C MET A 376 -1.32 24.20 1.12
N LEU A 377 -2.34 23.35 0.97
CA LEU A 377 -3.59 23.72 0.30
C LEU A 377 -4.30 24.91 0.97
N SER A 378 -4.19 25.03 2.29
CA SER A 378 -4.80 26.12 3.05
C SER A 378 -4.00 27.44 2.98
N ASN A 379 -2.67 27.36 2.94
CA ASN A 379 -1.78 28.53 2.97
C ASN A 379 -1.42 29.03 1.55
N ASP A 380 -1.04 28.11 0.66
CA ASP A 380 -0.55 28.36 -0.70
C ASP A 380 -1.20 27.35 -1.68
N PRO A 381 -2.44 27.59 -2.17
CA PRO A 381 -3.17 26.62 -3.01
C PRO A 381 -2.41 26.26 -4.29
N ASP A 382 -1.73 27.22 -4.93
CA ASP A 382 -0.95 27.01 -6.16
C ASP A 382 0.25 26.06 -5.98
N ARG A 383 0.62 25.72 -4.74
CA ARG A 383 1.75 24.82 -4.42
C ARG A 383 1.30 23.42 -4.03
N ALA A 384 0.01 23.13 -4.07
CA ALA A 384 -0.55 21.81 -3.83
C ALA A 384 -1.51 21.46 -4.96
N CYS A 385 -1.36 20.26 -5.55
CA CYS A 385 -2.29 19.79 -6.58
C CYS A 385 -2.72 18.36 -6.30
N TYR A 386 -3.92 18.02 -6.74
CA TYR A 386 -4.48 16.67 -6.65
C TYR A 386 -5.22 16.33 -7.94
N GLY A 387 -5.33 15.05 -8.26
CA GLY A 387 -5.89 14.59 -9.52
C GLY A 387 -4.82 14.14 -10.52
N PRO A 388 -5.06 13.06 -11.31
CA PRO A 388 -4.08 12.52 -12.23
C PRO A 388 -3.54 13.53 -13.23
N LYS A 389 -4.43 14.32 -13.86
CA LYS A 389 -4.04 15.32 -14.88
C LYS A 389 -3.19 16.45 -14.31
N HIS A 390 -3.57 16.99 -13.15
CA HIS A 390 -2.81 18.09 -12.52
C HIS A 390 -1.41 17.62 -12.12
N VAL A 391 -1.30 16.40 -11.57
CA VAL A 391 0.00 15.82 -11.19
C VAL A 391 0.85 15.50 -12.41
N GLU A 392 0.25 15.07 -13.52
CA GLU A 392 0.97 14.87 -14.79
C GLU A 392 1.58 16.18 -15.33
N VAL A 393 0.80 17.26 -15.37
CA VAL A 393 1.32 18.56 -15.82
C VAL A 393 2.37 19.12 -14.85
N ALA A 394 2.16 18.95 -13.54
CA ALA A 394 3.16 19.31 -12.54
C ALA A 394 4.46 18.50 -12.70
N HIS A 395 4.35 17.23 -13.11
CA HIS A 395 5.48 16.36 -13.39
C HIS A 395 6.25 16.81 -14.65
N GLU A 396 5.53 17.15 -15.73
CA GLU A 396 6.14 17.70 -16.96
C GLU A 396 6.92 18.99 -16.70
N ARG A 397 6.44 19.82 -15.78
CA ARG A 397 7.12 21.05 -15.32
C ARG A 397 8.21 20.79 -14.27
N MET A 398 8.47 19.53 -13.89
CA MET A 398 9.46 19.14 -12.87
C MET A 398 9.25 19.83 -11.52
N ALA A 399 7.99 20.16 -11.21
CA ALA A 399 7.62 20.95 -10.05
C ALA A 399 7.40 20.11 -8.79
N ILE A 400 7.30 18.79 -8.91
CA ILE A 400 6.95 17.90 -7.79
C ILE A 400 8.09 17.82 -6.76
N GLN A 401 7.78 18.13 -5.50
CA GLN A 401 8.64 17.90 -4.35
C GLN A 401 8.28 16.57 -3.69
N THR A 402 7.02 16.42 -3.31
CA THR A 402 6.50 15.26 -2.59
C THR A 402 5.29 14.72 -3.34
N LEU A 403 5.37 13.48 -3.81
CA LEU A 403 4.27 12.76 -4.45
C LEU A 403 3.56 11.88 -3.41
N LEU A 404 2.24 12.00 -3.33
CA LEU A 404 1.37 11.16 -2.51
C LEU A 404 0.52 10.30 -3.46
N ILE A 405 0.61 8.99 -3.34
CA ILE A 405 -0.12 8.06 -4.22
C ILE A 405 -0.66 6.87 -3.43
N THR A 406 -1.89 6.45 -3.71
CA THR A 406 -2.48 5.24 -3.08
C THR A 406 -2.05 3.96 -3.79
N ASP A 407 -1.95 2.87 -3.02
CA ASP A 407 -1.60 1.55 -3.54
C ASP A 407 -2.65 0.98 -4.52
N GLU A 408 -3.91 1.39 -4.39
CA GLU A 408 -5.02 0.98 -5.25
C GLU A 408 -4.80 1.36 -6.73
N LEU A 409 -4.17 2.50 -7.00
CA LEU A 409 -3.88 2.94 -8.37
C LEU A 409 -2.90 2.02 -9.10
N PHE A 410 -2.01 1.33 -8.37
CA PHE A 410 -1.12 0.34 -8.96
C PHE A 410 -1.83 -1.00 -9.22
N ARG A 411 -3.01 -1.24 -8.64
CA ARG A 411 -3.76 -2.50 -8.84
C ARG A 411 -4.68 -2.50 -10.04
N SER A 412 -4.77 -1.40 -10.80
CA SER A 412 -5.63 -1.33 -11.99
C SER A 412 -5.47 -2.57 -12.88
N SER A 413 -6.59 -3.07 -13.40
CA SER A 413 -6.61 -4.20 -14.35
C SER A 413 -5.89 -3.84 -15.67
N ASP A 414 -5.93 -2.55 -16.03
CA ASP A 414 -5.16 -2.04 -17.15
C ASP A 414 -3.66 -1.98 -16.80
N VAL A 415 -2.86 -2.63 -17.65
CA VAL A 415 -1.41 -2.73 -17.54
C VAL A 415 -0.76 -1.40 -17.96
N ALA A 416 -1.38 -0.66 -18.87
CA ALA A 416 -0.84 0.61 -19.35
C ALA A 416 -0.88 1.68 -18.24
N THR A 417 -2.02 1.85 -17.56
CA THR A 417 -2.13 2.75 -16.40
C THR A 417 -1.16 2.39 -15.28
N ARG A 418 -0.98 1.09 -14.97
CA ARG A 418 -0.02 0.66 -13.95
C ARG A 418 1.41 1.10 -14.30
N LYS A 419 1.85 0.83 -15.54
CA LYS A 419 3.18 1.23 -16.00
C LYS A 419 3.35 2.76 -15.97
N LYS A 420 2.30 3.52 -16.30
CA LYS A 420 2.30 4.98 -16.22
C LYS A 420 2.62 5.48 -14.80
N TYR A 421 1.92 4.97 -13.79
CA TYR A 421 2.16 5.39 -12.40
C TYR A 421 3.49 4.89 -11.82
N VAL A 422 3.93 3.68 -12.20
CA VAL A 422 5.27 3.19 -11.82
C VAL A 422 6.36 4.11 -12.39
N ASN A 423 6.26 4.46 -13.68
CA ASN A 423 7.20 5.38 -14.33
C ASN A 423 7.15 6.79 -13.71
N LEU A 424 5.97 7.27 -13.32
CA LEU A 424 5.81 8.56 -12.63
C LEU A 424 6.55 8.57 -11.29
N VAL A 425 6.38 7.52 -10.47
CA VAL A 425 7.07 7.40 -9.18
C VAL A 425 8.58 7.36 -9.37
N ASP A 426 9.07 6.54 -10.31
CA ASP A 426 10.50 6.43 -10.59
C ASP A 426 11.08 7.75 -11.11
N SER A 427 10.36 8.45 -12.00
CA SER A 427 10.79 9.74 -12.53
C SER A 427 10.80 10.85 -11.47
N VAL A 428 9.83 10.87 -10.56
CA VAL A 428 9.83 11.82 -9.43
C VAL A 428 11.02 11.56 -8.50
N LYS A 429 11.34 10.29 -8.21
CA LYS A 429 12.53 9.92 -7.42
C LYS A 429 13.83 10.33 -8.13
N ASP A 430 13.94 10.10 -9.43
CA ASP A 430 15.10 10.51 -10.25
C ASP A 430 15.28 12.03 -10.30
N SER A 431 14.17 12.77 -10.25
CA SER A 431 14.13 14.24 -10.17
C SER A 431 14.54 14.78 -8.80
N GLY A 432 14.81 13.90 -7.82
CA GLY A 432 15.14 14.24 -6.43
C GLY A 432 13.92 14.59 -5.56
N GLY A 433 12.71 14.27 -6.01
CA GLY A 433 11.50 14.33 -5.19
C GLY A 433 11.34 13.09 -4.30
N THR A 434 10.47 13.19 -3.29
CA THR A 434 10.08 12.07 -2.43
C THR A 434 8.74 11.52 -2.87
N ALA A 435 8.59 10.19 -2.89
CA ALA A 435 7.31 9.53 -3.19
C ALA A 435 6.84 8.72 -1.98
N HIS A 436 5.64 9.03 -1.48
CA HIS A 436 4.98 8.32 -0.40
C HIS A 436 3.81 7.51 -0.96
N ILE A 437 3.88 6.20 -0.76
CA ILE A 437 2.85 5.26 -1.20
C ILE A 437 2.00 4.91 0.00
N PHE A 438 0.76 5.41 -0.02
CA PHE A 438 -0.24 5.22 1.00
C PHE A 438 -0.98 3.91 0.78
N SER A 439 -1.19 3.18 1.86
CA SER A 439 -2.07 2.02 1.82
C SER A 439 -3.52 2.45 1.96
N SER A 440 -4.37 2.00 1.04
CA SER A 440 -5.84 2.18 1.10
C SER A 440 -6.48 1.57 2.36
N MET A 441 -5.75 0.71 3.09
CA MET A 441 -6.17 0.09 4.35
C MET A 441 -5.79 0.87 5.61
N HIS A 442 -5.18 2.05 5.45
CA HIS A 442 -4.83 2.96 6.52
C HIS A 442 -5.69 4.23 6.47
N VAL A 443 -5.92 4.88 7.62
CA VAL A 443 -6.81 6.05 7.74
C VAL A 443 -6.35 7.22 6.87
N SER A 444 -5.03 7.44 6.74
CA SER A 444 -4.47 8.45 5.85
C SER A 444 -4.69 8.11 4.37
N GLY A 445 -4.61 6.83 4.00
CA GLY A 445 -4.86 6.38 2.63
C GLY A 445 -6.32 6.48 2.23
N GLU A 446 -7.26 6.21 3.15
CA GLU A 446 -8.70 6.42 2.92
C GLU A 446 -9.00 7.90 2.59
N GLN A 447 -8.33 8.84 3.25
CA GLN A 447 -8.47 10.27 2.98
C GLN A 447 -7.88 10.68 1.62
N LEU A 448 -6.70 10.17 1.28
CA LEU A 448 -6.10 10.43 -0.03
C LEU A 448 -6.94 9.82 -1.16
N ALA A 449 -7.54 8.65 -0.95
CA ALA A 449 -8.44 8.02 -1.90
C ALA A 449 -9.69 8.88 -2.18
N GLN A 450 -10.23 9.58 -1.18
CA GLN A 450 -11.30 10.57 -1.38
C GLN A 450 -10.86 11.74 -2.27
N LEU A 451 -9.57 12.06 -2.27
CA LEU A 451 -8.94 13.06 -3.15
C LEU A 451 -8.35 12.42 -4.42
N THR A 452 -9.12 11.54 -5.08
CA THR A 452 -8.74 10.83 -6.33
C THR A 452 -7.58 9.83 -6.23
N GLY A 453 -6.98 9.65 -5.04
CA GLY A 453 -5.88 8.71 -4.81
C GLY A 453 -4.50 9.21 -5.20
N ILE A 454 -4.38 10.40 -5.80
CA ILE A 454 -3.09 10.99 -6.18
C ILE A 454 -3.06 12.49 -5.88
N ALA A 455 -1.99 12.92 -5.21
CA ALA A 455 -1.74 14.31 -4.87
C ALA A 455 -0.24 14.62 -4.87
N ALA A 456 0.13 15.89 -4.98
CA ALA A 456 1.50 16.33 -4.97
C ALA A 456 1.66 17.69 -4.29
N ILE A 457 2.75 17.83 -3.53
CA ILE A 457 3.27 19.10 -3.03
C ILE A 457 4.36 19.58 -3.99
N LEU A 458 4.28 20.84 -4.40
CA LEU A 458 5.13 21.44 -5.42
C LEU A 458 6.26 22.29 -4.80
N ARG A 459 7.40 22.31 -5.49
CA ARG A 459 8.58 23.13 -5.16
C ARG A 459 8.30 24.62 -5.35
N PHE A 460 7.53 24.96 -6.38
CA PHE A 460 7.16 26.33 -6.74
C PHE A 460 5.68 26.38 -7.16
N PRO A 461 5.00 27.54 -7.02
CA PRO A 461 3.60 27.68 -7.34
C PRO A 461 3.33 27.52 -8.85
N LEU A 462 2.24 26.86 -9.19
CA LEU A 462 1.75 26.66 -10.56
C LEU A 462 0.28 27.12 -10.65
N PRO A 463 0.02 28.43 -10.87
CA PRO A 463 -1.33 28.98 -10.89
C PRO A 463 -2.18 28.48 -12.08
N ASP A 464 -1.54 28.15 -13.22
CA ASP A 464 -2.25 27.70 -14.43
C ASP A 464 -2.86 26.28 -14.32
N LEU A 465 -2.70 25.59 -13.19
CA LEU A 465 -3.20 24.22 -13.04
C LEU A 465 -4.73 24.17 -12.89
N GLU A 466 -5.34 25.21 -12.35
CA GLU A 466 -6.80 25.30 -12.15
C GLU A 466 -7.57 25.40 -13.47
N ASP A 467 -6.95 25.97 -14.50
CA ASP A 467 -7.52 26.15 -15.84
C ASP A 467 -7.48 24.88 -16.70
N ILE A 468 -6.81 23.82 -16.21
CA ILE A 468 -6.80 22.52 -16.88
C ILE A 468 -8.15 21.88 -16.60
N GLU A 469 -9.12 22.12 -17.50
CA GLU A 469 -10.41 21.46 -17.44
C GLU A 469 -10.20 19.95 -17.26
N MET A 470 -10.81 19.39 -16.20
CA MET A 470 -11.04 17.97 -16.09
C MET A 470 -11.95 17.54 -17.25
N GLU A 471 -11.40 17.39 -18.46
CA GLU A 471 -12.09 16.65 -19.51
C GLU A 471 -12.30 15.26 -18.92
N TRP A 472 -13.52 14.96 -18.54
CA TRP A 472 -13.96 13.63 -18.19
C TRP A 472 -13.69 12.75 -19.41
N SER A 473 -12.59 12.02 -19.40
CA SER A 473 -12.37 10.90 -20.32
C SER A 473 -13.19 9.71 -19.83
N GLY A 474 -14.51 9.90 -19.81
CA GLY A 474 -15.53 8.90 -19.54
C GLY A 474 -16.66 9.16 -20.52
N PHE A 475 -16.70 8.35 -21.58
CA PHE A 475 -17.45 8.49 -22.83
C PHE A 475 -16.79 9.36 -23.89
N ASP A 476 -16.09 8.67 -24.79
CA ASP A 476 -15.75 9.16 -26.12
C ASP A 476 -17.04 9.51 -26.89
N CYS A 477 -17.49 10.77 -26.78
CA CYS A 477 -18.61 11.32 -27.57
C CYS A 477 -18.28 11.44 -29.06
N ARG A 478 -17.04 11.16 -29.52
CA ARG A 478 -16.71 11.21 -30.95
C ARG A 478 -17.16 9.95 -31.70
N LEU A 479 -17.37 8.83 -31.00
CA LEU A 479 -17.98 7.63 -31.57
C LEU A 479 -19.50 7.77 -31.81
N LEU A 480 -20.17 8.69 -31.11
CA LEU A 480 -21.58 9.02 -31.36
C LEU A 480 -21.76 9.97 -32.54
N HIS A 481 -20.78 10.79 -32.89
CA HIS A 481 -20.91 11.75 -33.99
C HIS A 481 -20.78 11.11 -35.38
N LEU A 482 -20.15 9.93 -35.46
CA LEU A 482 -20.07 9.11 -36.69
C LEU A 482 -21.29 8.18 -36.86
N ALA A 483 -22.06 7.93 -35.80
CA ALA A 483 -23.27 7.10 -35.85
C ALA A 483 -24.54 7.89 -36.26
N PHE A 484 -24.48 9.23 -36.29
CA PHE A 484 -25.63 10.10 -36.55
C PHE A 484 -25.60 10.84 -37.90
N SER A 485 -24.72 10.43 -38.82
CA SER A 485 -24.65 11.00 -40.18
C SER A 485 -25.23 10.08 -41.27
N GLY A 486 -26.00 9.06 -40.91
CA GLY A 486 -26.70 8.21 -41.89
C GLY A 486 -27.74 7.29 -41.26
N GLY A 487 -29.02 7.69 -41.31
CA GLY A 487 -30.14 6.81 -40.92
C GLY A 487 -31.48 7.54 -40.93
N ASP A 488 -32.45 6.98 -41.64
CA ASP A 488 -33.74 7.57 -42.04
C ASP A 488 -34.70 7.97 -40.90
N ALA A 489 -35.57 8.93 -41.23
CA ALA A 489 -36.47 9.68 -40.36
C ALA A 489 -37.67 8.93 -39.73
N ALA A 490 -37.60 7.62 -39.48
CA ALA A 490 -38.77 6.82 -39.09
C ALA A 490 -38.78 6.25 -37.64
N GLU A 491 -37.72 6.34 -36.85
CA GLU A 491 -37.67 5.72 -35.50
C GLU A 491 -37.86 6.68 -34.31
N ASN A 492 -38.32 7.91 -34.55
CA ASN A 492 -38.48 8.95 -33.52
C ASN A 492 -39.88 9.03 -32.87
N GLU A 493 -40.69 7.97 -32.89
CA GLU A 493 -42.00 7.95 -32.21
C GLU A 493 -42.03 7.18 -30.88
N TRP A 494 -41.02 6.34 -30.59
CA TRP A 494 -40.96 5.60 -29.33
C TRP A 494 -40.48 6.47 -28.15
N TRP A 495 -39.64 7.47 -28.39
CA TRP A 495 -39.04 8.30 -27.34
C TRP A 495 -39.92 9.45 -26.85
N ARG A 496 -40.90 9.94 -27.64
CA ARG A 496 -41.82 11.01 -27.21
C ARG A 496 -42.82 10.58 -26.15
N ARG A 497 -43.06 9.26 -26.00
CA ARG A 497 -44.14 8.73 -25.15
C ARG A 497 -43.74 8.52 -23.69
N MET A 498 -42.46 8.71 -23.32
CA MET A 498 -41.98 8.55 -21.93
C MET A 498 -41.81 9.86 -21.15
N SER A 499 -42.06 11.04 -21.73
CA SER A 499 -41.75 12.33 -21.08
C SER A 499 -42.94 13.15 -20.57
N CYS A 500 -44.17 12.66 -20.63
CA CYS A 500 -45.32 13.31 -19.98
C CYS A 500 -46.24 12.26 -19.35
N GLY A 501 -46.21 12.17 -18.02
CA GLY A 501 -47.21 11.41 -17.24
C GLY A 501 -48.14 12.39 -16.54
N ASP A 502 -49.43 12.31 -16.88
CA ASP A 502 -50.54 12.96 -16.20
C ASP A 502 -50.68 12.51 -14.74
N GLY A 503 -51.11 13.43 -13.88
CA GLY A 503 -51.27 13.21 -12.45
C GLY A 503 -52.49 12.36 -12.07
N GLY A 504 -52.35 11.68 -10.92
CA GLY A 504 -53.47 11.08 -10.20
C GLY A 504 -53.02 10.21 -9.02
N GLY A 505 -53.33 10.64 -7.80
CA GLY A 505 -53.66 9.76 -6.67
C GLY A 505 -52.53 9.15 -5.84
N ASP A 506 -52.45 9.65 -4.59
CA ASP A 506 -52.09 8.97 -3.34
C ASP A 506 -50.71 8.29 -3.14
N GLY A 507 -49.97 8.86 -2.18
CA GLY A 507 -49.17 8.08 -1.22
C GLY A 507 -47.66 7.98 -1.48
N GLY A 508 -46.89 8.85 -0.80
CA GLY A 508 -45.60 8.51 -0.20
C GLY A 508 -44.34 8.44 -1.10
N GLY A 509 -43.40 9.35 -0.85
CA GLY A 509 -41.97 9.02 -0.81
C GLY A 509 -41.10 9.30 -2.05
N TRP A 510 -40.13 10.21 -1.83
CA TRP A 510 -38.74 10.23 -2.33
C TRP A 510 -38.39 10.69 -3.77
N LEU A 511 -37.37 11.58 -3.76
CA LEU A 511 -36.26 11.79 -4.69
C LEU A 511 -36.51 12.47 -6.04
N GLY A 512 -36.12 13.75 -6.06
CA GLY A 512 -35.90 14.54 -7.27
C GLY A 512 -34.66 14.10 -8.05
N CYS A 513 -34.78 14.19 -9.38
CA CYS A 513 -33.68 14.08 -10.33
C CYS A 513 -33.47 15.46 -10.96
N TYR A 514 -32.35 16.11 -10.66
CA TYR A 514 -31.96 17.40 -11.22
C TYR A 514 -31.46 17.24 -12.65
N LYS A 515 -32.12 17.93 -13.60
CA LYS A 515 -31.60 18.18 -14.95
C LYS A 515 -30.71 19.42 -14.93
N CYS A 516 -29.51 19.27 -15.47
CA CYS A 516 -28.55 20.33 -15.73
C CYS A 516 -28.95 21.12 -17.00
N GLY A 517 -28.79 22.45 -16.98
CA GLY A 517 -28.99 23.33 -18.12
C GLY A 517 -28.53 24.77 -17.84
N PHE A 518 -27.30 25.07 -18.25
CA PHE A 518 -26.76 26.42 -18.58
C PHE A 518 -27.67 27.07 -19.67
N LEU A 519 -27.87 28.38 -19.85
CA LEU A 519 -27.30 29.67 -19.43
C LEU A 519 -28.35 30.75 -19.73
N GLY A 520 -28.35 31.86 -18.99
CA GLY A 520 -28.88 33.13 -19.52
C GLY A 520 -29.39 34.14 -18.50
N GLY A 521 -28.58 35.17 -18.22
CA GLY A 521 -29.10 36.52 -18.02
C GLY A 521 -29.34 37.00 -16.59
N SER A 522 -28.46 37.92 -16.15
CA SER A 522 -28.75 39.15 -15.40
C SER A 522 -29.79 39.12 -14.26
N GLY A 523 -29.34 39.41 -13.04
CA GLY A 523 -30.22 39.91 -11.98
C GLY A 523 -29.86 39.33 -10.62
N GLY A 524 -29.37 40.19 -9.71
CA GLY A 524 -28.88 39.77 -8.42
C GLY A 524 -29.93 39.16 -7.48
N ARG A 525 -29.42 38.38 -6.52
CA ARG A 525 -29.70 38.48 -5.09
C ARG A 525 -28.86 37.46 -4.33
N THR A 526 -28.14 37.96 -3.33
CA THR A 526 -27.50 37.23 -2.25
C THR A 526 -28.53 36.30 -1.57
N ILE A 527 -28.20 35.02 -1.38
CA ILE A 527 -28.87 34.15 -0.41
C ILE A 527 -27.79 33.30 0.28
N GLU A 528 -27.64 33.53 1.58
CA GLU A 528 -26.90 32.71 2.54
C GLU A 528 -27.45 31.29 2.58
N PHE A 529 -26.57 30.31 2.84
CA PHE A 529 -26.99 29.11 3.58
C PHE A 529 -25.97 28.76 4.66
N MET A 530 -26.40 28.97 5.91
CA MET A 530 -26.08 28.12 7.04
C MET A 530 -26.58 26.70 6.75
N ILE A 531 -25.70 25.71 6.84
CA ILE A 531 -25.65 24.61 7.84
C ILE A 531 -24.44 23.74 7.48
#